data_AF-A0A8H7V7I8-F1
#
_entry.id   AF-A0A8H7V7I8-F1
#
_cell.length_a   1.000
_cell.length_b   1.000
_cell.length_c   1.000
_cell.angle_alpha   90.00
_cell.angle_beta   90.00
_cell.angle_gamma   90.00
#
_symmetry.space_group_name_H-M   'P 1'
#
loop_
_entity.id
_entity.type
_entity.pdbx_description
1 polymer ?
#
loop_
_entity_poly.entity_id
_entity_poly.type
_entity_poly.pdbx_seq_one_letter_code
_entity_poly.pdbx_strand_id
1 'polypeptide(L)'
;MALASMRPEGEIVITPINNLLYNINTDNLAQHGIHPRYTHFAINLPLLYGPLAILGLFHIPSVFAKIRTDENIHLFYVFVGVVSSGLIGLSIMPHQEARFLCPLLVPLVLIFAWKQSRLTRSFWVTWFLFNVITTYVFGVIHQGGLIPAMDLLYHQTSGLHDCHVLKSGDLTCTSGASNLNMDYNGLNITTNLLFYKTYMPPRHLLVIPKDNGGNRVNVFDFSSDLDKVVEQLEKSSGVILRRHQAGKHEVDFAKTGIPNVYERTIFITPSFVTLPKIHQHRYLLMTTYTPHISFDDVDKMMERAAETNSPESQMNLNVFLILSEKDDV
;
A
#
# COMPACT_ATOMS: atom_id res chain seq x y z
N MET A 1 18.30 43.33 38.21
CA MET A 1 19.00 42.59 37.14
C MET A 1 18.17 41.33 36.86
N ALA A 2 17.33 41.35 35.82
CA ALA A 2 16.59 40.16 35.41
C ALA A 2 17.45 39.43 34.36
N LEU A 3 17.95 38.25 34.71
CA LEU A 3 19.02 37.55 33.97
C LEU A 3 18.55 36.79 32.72
N ALA A 4 17.24 36.69 32.45
CA ALA A 4 16.71 36.24 31.16
C ALA A 4 15.21 36.55 31.03
N SER A 5 14.78 36.84 29.80
CA SER A 5 13.36 36.95 29.40
C SER A 5 13.12 35.93 28.30
N MET A 6 12.31 34.89 28.57
CA MET A 6 11.83 33.98 27.54
C MET A 6 10.46 34.43 27.05
N ARG A 7 10.32 34.62 25.74
CA ARG A 7 9.03 34.79 25.05
C ARG A 7 8.80 33.55 24.19
N PRO A 8 7.86 32.67 24.55
CA PRO A 8 7.48 31.59 23.66
C PRO A 8 6.75 32.17 22.45
N GLU A 9 7.29 31.92 21.26
CA GLU A 9 6.63 32.19 19.98
C GLU A 9 6.17 30.86 19.39
N GLY A 10 4.91 30.80 18.93
CA GLY A 10 4.32 29.61 18.33
C GLY A 10 2.80 29.62 18.41
N GLU A 11 2.16 28.86 17.54
CA GLU A 11 0.71 28.61 17.62
C GLU A 11 0.43 27.46 18.60
N ILE A 12 -0.66 27.59 19.36
CA ILE A 12 -1.11 26.52 20.24
C ILE A 12 -1.67 25.39 19.38
N VAL A 13 -0.94 24.28 19.31
CA VAL A 13 -1.38 23.07 18.61
C VAL A 13 -2.06 22.12 19.60
N ILE A 14 -3.36 21.93 19.43
CA ILE A 14 -4.11 20.90 20.15
C ILE A 14 -4.23 19.68 19.24
N THR A 15 -3.32 18.71 19.40
CA THR A 15 -3.16 17.58 18.47
C THR A 15 -4.46 16.81 18.19
N PRO A 16 -5.33 16.49 19.18
CA PRO A 16 -6.60 15.82 18.88
C PRO A 16 -7.55 16.65 18.00
N ILE A 17 -7.59 17.97 18.19
CA ILE A 17 -8.43 18.87 17.39
C ILE A 17 -7.88 18.95 15.97
N ASN A 18 -6.57 19.12 15.81
CA ASN A 18 -5.95 19.14 14.48
C ASN A 18 -6.14 17.82 13.74
N ASN A 19 -6.04 16.68 14.44
CA ASN A 19 -6.34 15.37 13.86
C ASN A 19 -7.81 15.27 13.40
N LEU A 20 -8.76 15.75 14.20
CA LEU A 20 -10.18 15.74 13.84
C LEU A 20 -10.47 16.64 12.64
N LEU A 21 -9.97 17.89 12.65
CA LEU A 21 -10.16 18.84 11.55
C LEU A 21 -9.53 18.32 10.25
N TYR A 22 -8.37 17.68 10.35
CA TYR A 22 -7.73 17.03 9.21
C TYR A 22 -8.61 15.91 8.64
N ASN A 23 -9.13 15.02 9.49
CA ASN A 23 -9.89 13.83 9.09
C ASN A 23 -11.33 14.12 8.62
N ILE A 24 -11.90 15.27 8.98
CA ILE A 24 -13.23 15.70 8.52
C ILE A 24 -13.16 16.34 7.12
N ASN A 25 -12.05 17.00 6.77
CA ASN A 25 -11.92 17.73 5.53
C ASN A 25 -11.75 16.79 4.31
N THR A 26 -12.78 16.71 3.46
CA THR A 26 -12.78 15.86 2.27
C THR A 26 -11.62 16.10 1.31
N ASP A 27 -11.11 17.34 1.22
CA ASP A 27 -10.03 17.68 0.29
C ASP A 27 -8.71 17.02 0.72
N ASN A 28 -8.48 16.90 2.04
CA ASN A 28 -7.32 16.22 2.58
C ASN A 28 -7.40 14.71 2.33
N LEU A 29 -8.61 14.13 2.34
CA LEU A 29 -8.82 12.67 2.24
C LEU A 29 -9.12 12.20 0.82
N ALA A 30 -9.44 13.09 -0.11
CA ALA A 30 -9.57 12.75 -1.53
C ALA A 30 -8.29 12.08 -2.07
N GLN A 31 -7.13 12.40 -1.49
CA GLN A 31 -5.85 11.76 -1.80
C GLN A 31 -5.74 10.29 -1.33
N HIS A 32 -6.60 9.87 -0.40
CA HIS A 32 -6.60 8.52 0.20
C HIS A 32 -7.83 7.69 -0.19
N GLY A 33 -8.79 8.28 -0.92
CA GLY A 33 -10.06 7.65 -1.28
C GLY A 33 -11.19 7.98 -0.31
N ILE A 34 -12.37 8.24 -0.88
CA ILE A 34 -13.60 8.59 -0.16
C ILE A 34 -14.58 7.43 -0.29
N HIS A 35 -15.24 7.08 0.82
CA HIS A 35 -16.19 5.98 0.85
C HIS A 35 -17.58 6.43 1.33
N PRO A 36 -18.64 5.74 0.91
CA PRO A 36 -19.96 5.91 1.51
C PRO A 36 -19.92 5.71 3.02
N ARG A 37 -20.76 6.45 3.76
CA ARG A 37 -20.76 6.43 5.24
C ARG A 37 -21.07 5.07 5.86
N TYR A 38 -21.70 4.18 5.10
CA TYR A 38 -22.06 2.83 5.53
C TYR A 38 -20.94 1.80 5.31
N THR A 39 -19.81 2.14 4.69
CA THR A 39 -18.75 1.19 4.34
C THR A 39 -18.22 0.44 5.57
N HIS A 40 -17.97 1.13 6.68
CA HIS A 40 -17.56 0.51 7.94
C HIS A 40 -18.55 -0.55 8.42
N PHE A 41 -19.84 -0.23 8.43
CA PHE A 41 -20.88 -1.12 8.93
C PHE A 41 -21.20 -2.27 7.97
N ALA A 42 -21.41 -1.97 6.68
CA ALA A 42 -21.94 -2.92 5.71
C ALA A 42 -20.85 -3.73 4.99
N ILE A 43 -19.63 -3.21 4.88
CA ILE A 43 -18.54 -3.84 4.13
C ILE A 43 -17.44 -4.27 5.09
N ASN A 44 -16.81 -3.34 5.80
CA ASN A 44 -15.58 -3.62 6.53
C ASN A 44 -15.81 -4.52 7.76
N LEU A 45 -16.91 -4.32 8.49
CA LEU A 45 -17.21 -5.12 9.67
C LEU A 45 -17.49 -6.60 9.32
N PRO A 46 -18.35 -6.93 8.33
CA PRO A 46 -18.47 -8.30 7.82
C PRO A 46 -17.18 -8.84 7.21
N LEU A 47 -16.42 -8.00 6.51
CA LEU A 47 -15.16 -8.41 5.88
C LEU A 47 -14.09 -8.84 6.90
N LEU A 48 -14.02 -8.16 8.05
CA LEU A 48 -13.03 -8.48 9.08
C LEU A 48 -13.45 -9.64 9.97
N TYR A 49 -14.72 -9.72 10.34
CA TYR A 49 -15.17 -10.62 11.42
C TYR A 49 -16.15 -11.69 10.94
N GLY A 50 -16.64 -11.61 9.70
CA GLY A 50 -17.48 -12.61 9.08
C GLY A 50 -18.73 -12.93 9.92
N PRO A 51 -19.00 -14.22 10.22
CA PRO A 51 -20.14 -14.61 11.06
C PRO A 51 -20.17 -13.94 12.43
N LEU A 52 -19.02 -13.60 13.02
CA LEU A 52 -18.97 -12.94 14.34
C LEU A 52 -19.58 -11.54 14.29
N ALA A 53 -19.33 -10.76 13.23
CA ALA A 53 -19.93 -9.43 13.09
C ALA A 53 -21.45 -9.51 13.04
N ILE A 54 -21.97 -10.39 12.16
CA ILE A 54 -23.40 -10.55 11.93
C ILE A 54 -24.06 -11.07 13.21
N LEU A 55 -23.61 -12.24 13.69
CA LEU A 55 -24.23 -12.89 14.84
C LEU A 55 -24.02 -12.09 16.13
N GLY A 56 -22.85 -11.48 16.32
CA GLY A 56 -22.56 -10.62 17.47
C GLY A 56 -23.54 -9.46 17.60
N LEU A 57 -23.76 -8.72 16.51
CA LEU A 57 -24.70 -7.59 16.50
C LEU A 57 -26.15 -8.04 16.71
N PHE A 58 -26.59 -9.10 16.03
CA PHE A 58 -27.96 -9.63 16.19
C PHE A 58 -28.19 -10.29 17.55
N HIS A 59 -27.14 -10.72 18.25
CA HIS A 59 -27.27 -11.32 19.58
C HIS A 59 -27.49 -10.28 20.69
N ILE A 60 -27.07 -9.02 20.49
CA ILE A 60 -27.14 -7.94 21.48
C ILE A 60 -28.52 -7.79 22.16
N PRO A 61 -29.67 -7.75 21.45
CA PRO A 61 -30.99 -7.62 22.09
C PRO A 61 -31.32 -8.79 23.02
N SER A 62 -30.95 -10.01 22.62
CA SER A 62 -31.19 -11.21 23.43
C SER A 62 -30.32 -11.26 24.69
N VAL A 63 -29.13 -10.64 24.62
CA VAL A 63 -28.22 -10.50 25.76
C VAL A 63 -28.74 -9.45 26.73
N PHE A 64 -29.24 -8.32 26.24
CA PHE A 64 -29.90 -7.30 27.08
C PHE A 64 -31.04 -7.88 27.92
N ALA A 65 -31.83 -8.80 27.37
CA ALA A 65 -32.90 -9.48 28.11
C ALA A 65 -32.37 -10.34 29.28
N LYS A 66 -31.18 -10.93 29.15
CA LYS A 66 -30.55 -11.81 30.17
C LYS A 66 -29.77 -11.05 31.24
N ILE A 67 -29.32 -9.83 30.94
CA ILE A 67 -28.39 -9.05 31.78
C ILE A 67 -29.08 -8.26 32.90
N ARG A 68 -30.42 -8.15 32.89
CA ARG A 68 -31.17 -7.31 33.84
C ARG A 68 -30.91 -7.62 35.33
N THR A 69 -30.35 -8.79 35.64
CA THR A 69 -29.99 -9.24 36.99
C THR A 69 -28.49 -9.58 37.15
N ASP A 70 -27.64 -9.18 36.20
CA ASP A 70 -26.20 -9.49 36.21
C ASP A 70 -25.38 -8.42 36.93
N GLU A 71 -24.50 -8.83 37.84
CA GLU A 71 -23.60 -7.92 38.57
C GLU A 71 -22.60 -7.21 37.62
N ASN A 72 -22.28 -7.84 36.49
CA ASN A 72 -21.31 -7.30 35.52
C ASN A 72 -21.94 -6.49 34.38
N ILE A 73 -23.19 -6.03 34.56
CA ILE A 73 -23.93 -5.25 33.56
C ILE A 73 -23.17 -4.02 33.06
N HIS A 74 -22.43 -3.34 33.93
CA HIS A 74 -21.63 -2.16 33.56
C HIS A 74 -20.53 -2.51 32.56
N LEU A 75 -19.86 -3.64 32.73
CA LEU A 75 -18.82 -4.09 31.81
C LEU A 75 -19.39 -4.40 30.42
N PHE A 76 -20.58 -5.01 30.37
CA PHE A 76 -21.29 -5.23 29.11
C PHE A 76 -21.63 -3.91 28.41
N TYR A 77 -22.16 -2.92 29.15
CA TYR A 77 -22.42 -1.58 28.59
C TYR A 77 -21.16 -0.90 28.09
N VAL A 78 -20.01 -1.09 28.76
CA VAL A 78 -18.72 -0.59 28.27
C VAL A 78 -18.37 -1.23 26.92
N PHE A 79 -18.49 -2.55 26.77
CA PHE A 79 -18.19 -3.20 25.48
C PHE A 79 -19.13 -2.74 24.36
N VAL A 80 -20.44 -2.66 24.62
CA VAL A 80 -21.41 -2.13 23.65
C VAL A 80 -21.13 -0.67 23.31
N GLY A 81 -20.73 0.13 24.31
CA GLY A 81 -20.33 1.51 24.14
C GLY A 81 -19.08 1.65 23.27
N VAL A 82 -18.06 0.81 23.47
CA VAL A 82 -16.84 0.77 22.65
C VAL A 82 -17.17 0.41 21.20
N VAL A 83 -17.98 -0.64 20.97
CA VAL A 83 -18.38 -1.03 19.61
C VAL A 83 -19.20 0.06 18.94
N SER A 84 -20.19 0.63 19.63
CA SER A 84 -21.08 1.66 19.09
C SER A 84 -20.32 2.96 18.81
N SER A 85 -19.53 3.45 19.76
CA SER A 85 -18.75 4.69 19.61
C SER A 85 -17.66 4.55 18.55
N GLY A 86 -16.99 3.39 18.49
CA GLY A 86 -16.00 3.09 17.45
C GLY A 86 -16.64 3.06 16.06
N LEU A 87 -17.73 2.30 15.88
CA LEU A 87 -18.42 2.22 14.60
C LEU A 87 -18.98 3.58 14.16
N ILE A 88 -19.75 4.26 15.02
CA ILE A 88 -20.39 5.54 14.67
C ILE A 88 -19.33 6.62 14.46
N GLY A 89 -18.39 6.76 15.40
CA GLY A 89 -17.35 7.79 15.36
C GLY A 89 -16.45 7.66 14.14
N LEU A 90 -15.99 6.45 13.83
CA LEU A 90 -15.14 6.21 12.67
C LEU A 90 -15.93 6.29 11.34
N SER A 91 -17.23 5.93 11.34
CA SER A 91 -18.08 6.05 10.14
C SER A 91 -18.40 7.51 9.77
N ILE A 92 -18.29 8.45 10.72
CA ILE A 92 -18.41 9.90 10.45
C ILE A 92 -17.20 10.43 9.66
N MET A 93 -16.09 9.69 9.58
CA MET A 93 -14.92 10.08 8.77
C MET A 93 -15.11 9.64 7.30
N PRO A 94 -14.77 10.50 6.30
CA PRO A 94 -15.01 10.18 4.88
C PRO A 94 -14.19 9.00 4.37
N HIS A 95 -13.00 8.82 4.93
CA HIS A 95 -12.11 7.73 4.62
C HIS A 95 -12.33 6.57 5.59
N GLN A 96 -12.66 5.41 5.05
CA GLN A 96 -13.14 4.26 5.80
C GLN A 96 -12.39 3.00 5.38
N GLU A 97 -11.18 2.83 5.92
CA GLU A 97 -10.43 1.59 5.73
C GLU A 97 -10.87 0.53 6.75
N ALA A 98 -10.74 -0.75 6.37
CA ALA A 98 -11.11 -1.84 7.25
C ALA A 98 -10.27 -1.86 8.53
N ARG A 99 -8.96 -1.63 8.42
CA ARG A 99 -8.01 -1.72 9.56
C ARG A 99 -8.38 -0.84 10.76
N PHE A 100 -9.12 0.26 10.55
CA PHE A 100 -9.58 1.12 11.65
C PHE A 100 -10.54 0.40 12.60
N LEU A 101 -11.25 -0.63 12.13
CA LEU A 101 -12.17 -1.41 12.94
C LEU A 101 -11.49 -2.59 13.68
N CYS A 102 -10.22 -2.91 13.41
CA CYS A 102 -9.50 -4.03 14.05
C CYS A 102 -9.57 -4.05 15.60
N PRO A 103 -9.55 -2.91 16.31
CA PRO A 103 -9.69 -2.90 17.77
C PRO A 103 -11.04 -3.43 18.28
N LEU A 104 -12.06 -3.54 17.41
CA LEU A 104 -13.40 -4.03 17.78
C LEU A 104 -13.48 -5.55 17.93
N LEU A 105 -12.45 -6.31 17.54
CA LEU A 105 -12.46 -7.78 17.63
C LEU A 105 -12.78 -8.27 19.05
N VAL A 106 -12.00 -7.82 20.04
CA VAL A 106 -12.13 -8.26 21.44
C VAL A 106 -13.51 -7.93 22.01
N PRO A 107 -14.00 -6.67 21.98
CA PRO A 107 -15.33 -6.38 22.52
C PRO A 107 -16.45 -7.12 21.78
N LEU A 108 -16.34 -7.35 20.47
CA LEU A 108 -17.33 -8.15 19.73
C LEU A 108 -17.35 -9.62 20.18
N VAL A 109 -16.19 -10.24 20.39
CA VAL A 109 -16.09 -11.61 20.92
C VAL A 109 -16.73 -11.67 22.32
N LEU A 110 -16.42 -10.72 23.19
CA LEU A 110 -16.94 -10.69 24.57
C LEU A 110 -18.45 -10.46 24.63
N ILE A 111 -18.99 -9.61 23.76
CA ILE A 111 -20.44 -9.42 23.61
C ILE A 111 -21.10 -10.71 23.10
N PHE A 112 -20.54 -11.30 22.05
CA PHE A 112 -21.13 -12.49 21.43
C PHE A 112 -21.09 -13.70 22.36
N ALA A 113 -19.99 -13.91 23.08
CA ALA A 113 -19.82 -15.02 24.03
C ALA A 113 -20.50 -14.77 25.38
N TRP A 114 -21.12 -13.61 25.61
CA TRP A 114 -21.66 -13.24 26.92
C TRP A 114 -22.67 -14.27 27.44
N LYS A 115 -22.35 -14.90 28.58
CA LYS A 115 -23.12 -15.98 29.22
C LYS A 115 -23.43 -17.16 28.29
N GLN A 116 -22.64 -17.35 27.24
CA GLN A 116 -22.68 -18.55 26.42
C GLN A 116 -21.58 -19.49 26.87
N SER A 117 -21.96 -20.64 27.44
CA SER A 117 -20.98 -21.65 27.87
C SER A 117 -20.33 -22.37 26.68
N ARG A 118 -21.01 -22.45 25.54
CA ARG A 118 -20.54 -23.07 24.29
C ARG A 118 -21.17 -22.38 23.08
N LEU A 119 -20.36 -22.18 22.04
CA LEU A 119 -20.85 -21.78 20.72
C LEU A 119 -21.22 -23.03 19.90
N THR A 120 -22.11 -22.87 18.92
CA THR A 120 -22.56 -23.99 18.10
C THR A 120 -21.45 -24.52 17.19
N ARG A 121 -21.50 -25.81 16.83
CA ARG A 121 -20.57 -26.39 15.85
C ARG A 121 -20.62 -25.66 14.51
N SER A 122 -21.81 -25.23 14.08
CA SER A 122 -21.99 -24.46 12.85
C SER A 122 -21.22 -23.14 12.89
N PHE A 123 -21.25 -22.40 14.01
CA PHE A 123 -20.46 -21.17 14.15
C PHE A 123 -18.97 -21.44 13.93
N TRP A 124 -18.41 -22.45 14.62
CA TRP A 124 -16.98 -22.77 14.50
C TRP A 124 -16.59 -23.17 13.08
N VAL A 125 -17.40 -24.01 12.43
CA VAL A 125 -17.14 -24.43 11.04
C VAL A 125 -17.17 -23.23 10.09
N THR A 126 -18.22 -22.40 10.15
CA THR A 126 -18.34 -21.24 9.26
C THR A 126 -17.27 -20.19 9.54
N TRP A 127 -16.95 -19.93 10.82
CA TRP A 127 -15.93 -18.97 11.20
C TRP A 127 -14.53 -19.45 10.76
N PHE A 128 -14.22 -20.72 10.93
CA PHE A 128 -12.97 -21.31 10.44
C PHE A 128 -12.87 -21.21 8.91
N LEU A 129 -13.90 -21.65 8.18
CA LEU A 129 -13.93 -21.57 6.72
C LEU A 129 -13.80 -20.13 6.22
N PHE A 130 -14.50 -19.20 6.86
CA PHE A 130 -14.39 -17.78 6.55
C PHE A 130 -12.94 -17.30 6.67
N ASN A 131 -12.26 -17.58 7.80
CA ASN A 131 -10.87 -17.16 8.01
C ASN A 131 -9.91 -17.82 7.02
N VAL A 132 -10.10 -19.10 6.68
CA VAL A 132 -9.29 -19.79 5.67
C VAL A 132 -9.45 -19.12 4.31
N ILE A 133 -10.69 -18.84 3.90
CA ILE A 133 -10.99 -18.20 2.62
C ILE A 133 -10.42 -16.78 2.58
N THR A 134 -10.68 -15.95 3.60
CA THR A 134 -10.20 -14.56 3.62
C THR A 134 -8.68 -14.49 3.74
N THR A 135 -8.04 -15.39 4.49
CA THR A 135 -6.57 -15.50 4.55
C THR A 135 -6.00 -15.83 3.18
N TYR A 136 -6.61 -16.76 2.44
CA TYR A 136 -6.16 -17.08 1.08
C TYR A 136 -6.39 -15.90 0.12
N VAL A 137 -7.58 -15.30 0.13
CA VAL A 137 -7.92 -14.17 -0.75
C VAL A 137 -7.03 -12.96 -0.51
N PHE A 138 -6.86 -12.52 0.75
CA PHE A 138 -6.08 -11.31 1.04
C PHE A 138 -4.59 -11.59 1.23
N GLY A 139 -4.22 -12.70 1.86
CA GLY A 139 -2.83 -13.05 2.12
C GLY A 139 -2.09 -13.61 0.90
N VAL A 140 -2.80 -14.35 0.02
CA VAL A 140 -2.18 -14.96 -1.16
C VAL A 140 -2.57 -14.23 -2.44
N ILE A 141 -3.86 -14.08 -2.75
CA ILE A 141 -4.28 -13.52 -4.04
C ILE A 141 -4.06 -12.00 -4.11
N HIS A 142 -4.42 -11.26 -3.06
CA HIS A 142 -4.31 -9.80 -3.09
C HIS A 142 -2.86 -9.33 -2.93
N GLN A 143 -2.13 -9.91 -1.97
CA GLN A 143 -0.76 -9.47 -1.65
C GLN A 143 0.34 -10.26 -2.37
N GLY A 144 0.01 -11.39 -3.00
CA GLY A 144 0.98 -12.34 -3.57
C GLY A 144 1.90 -11.75 -4.65
N GLY A 145 1.44 -10.78 -5.43
CA GLY A 145 2.31 -10.09 -6.39
C GLY A 145 3.10 -8.93 -5.79
N LEU A 146 2.51 -8.19 -4.85
CA LEU A 146 3.14 -6.95 -4.36
C LEU A 146 4.30 -7.24 -3.42
N ILE A 147 4.21 -8.23 -2.53
CA ILE A 147 5.29 -8.52 -1.58
C ILE A 147 6.57 -8.97 -2.31
N PRO A 148 6.54 -9.92 -3.26
CA PRO A 148 7.72 -10.25 -4.08
C PRO A 148 8.21 -9.08 -4.94
N ALA A 149 7.32 -8.23 -5.45
CA ALA A 149 7.73 -7.02 -6.14
C ALA A 149 8.52 -6.09 -5.22
N MET A 150 8.08 -5.88 -3.98
CA MET A 150 8.80 -5.07 -3.00
C MET A 150 10.18 -5.65 -2.67
N ASP A 151 10.32 -6.97 -2.59
CA ASP A 151 11.61 -7.65 -2.39
C ASP A 151 12.58 -7.43 -3.56
N LEU A 152 12.10 -7.59 -4.81
CA LEU A 152 12.88 -7.24 -6.00
C LEU A 152 13.31 -5.78 -5.98
N LEU A 153 12.39 -4.87 -5.68
CA LEU A 153 12.67 -3.43 -5.64
C LEU A 153 13.69 -3.11 -4.56
N TYR A 154 13.61 -3.74 -3.39
CA TYR A 154 14.63 -3.63 -2.34
C TYR A 154 16.00 -4.06 -2.86
N HIS A 155 16.13 -5.25 -3.45
CA HIS A 155 17.40 -5.72 -4.00
C HIS A 155 17.92 -4.87 -5.15
N GLN A 156 17.04 -4.25 -5.94
CA GLN A 156 17.46 -3.37 -7.03
C GLN A 156 17.83 -1.96 -6.58
N THR A 157 17.39 -1.50 -5.42
CA THR A 157 17.61 -0.13 -4.93
C THR A 157 18.60 -0.04 -3.79
N SER A 158 18.78 -1.13 -3.06
CA SER A 158 19.71 -1.26 -1.94
C SER A 158 20.99 -1.98 -2.36
N GLY A 159 22.12 -1.64 -1.73
CA GLY A 159 23.40 -2.29 -2.02
C GLY A 159 23.98 -1.96 -3.40
N LEU A 160 23.58 -0.84 -4.00
CA LEU A 160 24.19 -0.33 -5.24
C LEU A 160 25.62 0.13 -4.96
N HIS A 161 26.56 -0.39 -5.74
CA HIS A 161 27.99 -0.09 -5.67
C HIS A 161 28.66 -0.18 -7.06
N ASP A 162 29.94 0.19 -7.16
CA ASP A 162 30.71 0.15 -8.42
C ASP A 162 30.03 0.94 -9.57
N CYS A 163 29.49 2.11 -9.23
CA CYS A 163 28.79 2.98 -10.17
C CYS A 163 29.79 3.72 -11.07
N HIS A 164 29.63 3.60 -12.39
CA HIS A 164 30.49 4.27 -13.36
C HIS A 164 29.70 4.78 -14.58
N VAL A 165 30.17 5.89 -15.14
CA VAL A 165 29.53 6.56 -16.28
C VAL A 165 29.94 5.87 -17.58
N LEU A 166 28.95 5.52 -18.39
CA LEU A 166 29.09 4.90 -19.70
C LEU A 166 29.47 5.93 -20.78
N LYS A 167 29.89 5.43 -21.95
CA LYS A 167 30.21 6.29 -23.11
C LYS A 167 29.01 7.11 -23.59
N SER A 168 27.79 6.59 -23.42
CA SER A 168 26.53 7.30 -23.71
C SER A 168 26.29 8.50 -22.78
N GLY A 169 27.01 8.56 -21.67
CA GLY A 169 26.83 9.50 -20.57
C GLY A 169 25.86 9.03 -19.50
N ASP A 170 25.21 7.87 -19.67
CA ASP A 170 24.36 7.23 -18.66
C ASP A 170 25.21 6.56 -17.57
N LEU A 171 24.59 6.14 -16.47
CA LEU A 171 25.27 5.52 -15.35
C LEU A 171 24.86 4.05 -15.23
N THR A 172 25.82 3.19 -14.93
CA THR A 172 25.53 1.81 -14.53
C THR A 172 26.15 1.51 -13.18
N CYS A 173 25.45 0.74 -12.36
CA CYS A 173 25.88 0.30 -11.03
C CYS A 173 25.70 -1.21 -10.91
N THR A 174 26.47 -1.84 -10.03
CA THR A 174 26.26 -3.26 -9.67
C THR A 174 25.40 -3.33 -8.40
N SER A 175 24.43 -4.25 -8.38
CA SER A 175 23.63 -4.59 -7.19
C SER A 175 24.14 -5.88 -6.55
N GLY A 176 24.28 -5.88 -5.22
CA GLY A 176 24.69 -7.05 -4.44
C GLY A 176 24.71 -6.79 -2.93
N ALA A 177 24.89 -7.84 -2.13
CA ALA A 177 25.00 -7.72 -0.68
C ALA A 177 26.30 -6.99 -0.30
N SER A 178 26.22 -5.70 0.08
CA SER A 178 27.40 -4.90 0.37
C SER A 178 27.71 -4.86 1.87
N ASN A 179 28.78 -5.56 2.26
CA ASN A 179 29.64 -5.18 3.41
C ASN A 179 30.61 -4.03 3.02
N LEU A 180 30.34 -3.33 1.93
CA LEU A 180 31.20 -2.31 1.32
C LEU A 180 30.59 -0.92 1.53
N ASN A 181 31.44 0.07 1.77
CA ASN A 181 31.06 1.47 1.84
C ASN A 181 30.29 1.86 0.57
N MET A 182 29.06 2.36 0.75
CA MET A 182 28.24 2.95 -0.30
C MET A 182 28.86 4.28 -0.72
N ASP A 183 29.94 4.23 -1.50
CA ASP A 183 30.59 5.40 -2.07
C ASP A 183 30.09 5.59 -3.51
N TYR A 184 29.21 6.58 -3.69
CA TYR A 184 28.69 6.96 -4.98
C TYR A 184 29.60 7.97 -5.70
N ASN A 185 30.83 8.22 -5.23
CA ASN A 185 31.78 9.17 -5.85
C ASN A 185 31.19 10.58 -6.08
N GLY A 186 30.26 11.01 -5.22
CA GLY A 186 29.55 12.29 -5.36
C GLY A 186 28.45 12.30 -6.44
N LEU A 187 28.08 11.15 -7.01
CA LEU A 187 26.96 10.98 -7.92
C LEU A 187 25.65 10.94 -7.14
N ASN A 188 24.63 11.61 -7.66
CA ASN A 188 23.28 11.58 -7.08
C ASN A 188 22.37 10.75 -7.97
N ILE A 189 21.85 9.66 -7.41
CA ILE A 189 21.12 8.63 -8.13
C ILE A 189 19.72 8.54 -7.54
N THR A 190 18.70 8.65 -8.41
CA THR A 190 17.30 8.59 -8.00
C THR A 190 16.59 7.41 -8.65
N THR A 191 15.95 6.54 -7.85
CA THR A 191 14.99 5.55 -8.34
C THR A 191 13.58 6.00 -8.02
N ASN A 192 12.76 6.20 -9.06
CA ASN A 192 11.34 6.52 -8.93
C ASN A 192 10.51 5.24 -9.09
N LEU A 193 9.77 4.86 -8.05
CA LEU A 193 8.88 3.70 -8.03
C LEU A 193 7.44 4.19 -8.14
N LEU A 194 6.77 3.87 -9.25
CA LEU A 194 5.43 4.33 -9.55
C LEU A 194 4.46 3.16 -9.44
N PHE A 195 3.59 3.19 -8.44
CA PHE A 195 2.54 2.21 -8.23
C PHE A 195 1.22 2.73 -8.77
N TYR A 196 0.55 1.92 -9.60
CA TYR A 196 -0.74 2.25 -10.20
C TYR A 196 -1.69 1.06 -10.14
N LYS A 197 -2.91 1.31 -9.69
CA LYS A 197 -3.99 0.32 -9.50
C LYS A 197 -3.61 -0.88 -8.64
N THR A 198 -2.62 -0.71 -7.77
CA THR A 198 -2.29 -1.65 -6.71
C THR A 198 -2.85 -1.15 -5.38
N TYR A 199 -2.96 -2.03 -4.38
CA TYR A 199 -3.11 -1.54 -3.01
C TYR A 199 -1.84 -0.79 -2.59
N MET A 200 -1.96 0.05 -1.56
CA MET A 200 -0.88 0.91 -1.08
C MET A 200 0.40 0.09 -0.76
N PRO A 201 1.56 0.43 -1.37
CA PRO A 201 2.77 -0.34 -1.19
C PRO A 201 3.33 -0.23 0.25
N PRO A 202 3.72 -1.35 0.89
CA PRO A 202 4.28 -1.35 2.23
C PRO A 202 5.71 -0.79 2.22
N ARG A 203 5.85 0.54 2.26
CA ARG A 203 7.15 1.25 2.13
C ARG A 203 8.24 0.77 3.09
N HIS A 204 7.87 0.23 4.24
CA HIS A 204 8.81 -0.31 5.23
C HIS A 204 9.64 -1.49 4.70
N LEU A 205 9.17 -2.21 3.66
CA LEU A 205 9.90 -3.32 3.05
C LEU A 205 11.07 -2.87 2.17
N LEU A 206 11.13 -1.60 1.75
CA LEU A 206 12.24 -1.08 0.94
C LEU A 206 13.49 -0.74 1.77
N VAL A 207 13.40 -0.74 3.10
CA VAL A 207 14.50 -0.45 4.05
C VAL A 207 15.36 0.76 3.59
N ILE A 208 14.71 1.86 3.24
CA ILE A 208 15.38 3.05 2.69
C ILE A 208 16.14 3.76 3.82
N PRO A 209 17.48 3.87 3.75
CA PRO A 209 18.26 4.58 4.76
C PRO A 209 17.94 6.07 4.76
N LYS A 210 17.90 6.67 5.95
CA LYS A 210 17.52 8.09 6.15
C LYS A 210 18.53 9.08 5.55
N ASP A 211 19.79 8.67 5.44
CA ASP A 211 20.86 9.44 4.82
C ASP A 211 21.74 8.48 4.03
N ASN A 212 21.61 8.49 2.70
CA ASN A 212 22.16 7.47 1.83
C ASN A 212 23.19 8.02 0.84
N GLY A 213 23.84 9.13 1.19
CA GLY A 213 25.06 9.60 0.51
C GLY A 213 24.95 9.80 -1.00
N GLY A 214 23.74 10.04 -1.53
CA GLY A 214 23.48 10.21 -2.97
C GLY A 214 22.47 9.24 -3.56
N ASN A 215 22.03 8.17 -2.88
CA ASN A 215 20.98 7.28 -3.38
C ASN A 215 19.60 7.64 -2.82
N ARG A 216 18.68 8.08 -3.68
CA ARG A 216 17.31 8.45 -3.32
C ARG A 216 16.30 7.50 -3.94
N VAL A 217 15.37 6.98 -3.13
CA VAL A 217 14.25 6.18 -3.61
C VAL A 217 12.95 6.94 -3.34
N ASN A 218 12.24 7.31 -4.41
CA ASN A 218 10.93 7.95 -4.33
C ASN A 218 9.85 6.90 -4.60
N VAL A 219 8.84 6.84 -3.72
CA VAL A 219 7.68 5.96 -3.88
C VAL A 219 6.44 6.81 -4.15
N PHE A 220 5.90 6.68 -5.36
CA PHE A 220 4.67 7.32 -5.80
C PHE A 220 3.57 6.27 -5.85
N ASP A 221 2.45 6.57 -5.18
CA ASP A 221 1.23 5.77 -5.24
C ASP A 221 0.15 6.63 -5.88
N PHE A 222 -0.27 6.25 -7.08
CA PHE A 222 -1.25 6.99 -7.85
C PHE A 222 -2.66 6.44 -7.70
N SER A 223 -2.87 5.38 -6.92
CA SER A 223 -4.16 4.70 -6.79
C SER A 223 -4.77 4.45 -8.17
N SER A 224 -5.82 5.18 -8.56
CA SER A 224 -6.51 5.08 -9.85
C SER A 224 -6.37 6.30 -10.78
N ASP A 225 -5.50 7.26 -10.46
CA ASP A 225 -5.33 8.52 -11.22
C ASP A 225 -4.34 8.36 -12.38
N LEU A 226 -4.87 8.10 -13.58
CA LEU A 226 -4.05 7.89 -14.79
C LEU A 226 -3.32 9.16 -15.23
N ASP A 227 -3.92 10.33 -15.08
CA ASP A 227 -3.35 11.59 -15.58
C ASP A 227 -2.06 11.92 -14.84
N LYS A 228 -2.03 11.71 -13.52
CA LYS A 228 -0.80 11.87 -12.72
C LYS A 228 0.27 10.84 -13.05
N VAL A 229 -0.12 9.60 -13.39
CA VAL A 229 0.84 8.58 -13.85
C VAL A 229 1.49 9.03 -15.15
N VAL A 230 0.69 9.48 -16.12
CA VAL A 230 1.18 9.98 -17.41
C VAL A 230 2.10 11.19 -17.22
N GLU A 231 1.68 12.18 -16.44
CA GLU A 231 2.48 13.37 -16.13
C GLU A 231 3.83 12.99 -15.51
N GLN A 232 3.86 12.02 -14.60
CA GLN A 232 5.10 11.58 -13.97
C GLN A 232 5.99 10.78 -14.93
N LEU A 233 5.41 9.95 -15.81
CA LEU A 233 6.17 9.19 -16.80
C LEU A 233 6.78 10.11 -17.89
N GLU A 234 6.05 11.13 -18.33
CA GLU A 234 6.52 12.13 -19.31
C GLU A 234 7.71 12.95 -18.78
N LYS A 235 7.79 13.17 -17.47
CA LYS A 235 8.91 13.87 -16.83
C LYS A 235 10.17 13.01 -16.69
N SER A 236 10.08 11.70 -16.89
CA SER A 236 11.22 10.80 -16.71
C SER A 236 12.16 10.80 -17.93
N SER A 237 13.45 10.55 -17.70
CA SER A 237 14.48 10.60 -18.74
C SER A 237 14.57 9.32 -19.60
N GLY A 238 14.07 8.19 -19.09
CA GLY A 238 14.09 6.87 -19.75
C GLY A 238 15.50 6.26 -19.88
N VAL A 239 15.67 5.01 -19.46
CA VAL A 239 16.98 4.32 -19.52
C VAL A 239 17.26 3.82 -20.94
N ILE A 240 18.49 4.00 -21.44
CA ILE A 240 18.90 3.39 -22.72
C ILE A 240 19.07 1.88 -22.52
N LEU A 241 18.41 1.07 -23.35
CA LEU A 241 18.52 -0.37 -23.26
C LEU A 241 19.93 -0.81 -23.70
N ARG A 242 20.59 -1.59 -22.84
CA ARG A 242 21.90 -2.18 -23.12
C ARG A 242 21.96 -3.64 -22.68
N ARG A 243 22.93 -4.37 -23.23
CA ARG A 243 23.20 -5.76 -22.82
C ARG A 243 24.12 -5.79 -21.61
N HIS A 244 23.65 -6.41 -20.54
CA HIS A 244 24.45 -6.62 -19.33
C HIS A 244 25.46 -7.75 -19.47
N GLN A 245 26.54 -7.67 -18.70
CA GLN A 245 27.55 -8.71 -18.61
C GLN A 245 26.99 -9.95 -17.91
N ALA A 246 27.28 -11.14 -18.44
CA ALA A 246 26.85 -12.39 -17.83
C ALA A 246 27.44 -12.53 -16.41
N GLY A 247 26.58 -12.78 -15.42
CA GLY A 247 26.98 -12.99 -14.03
C GLY A 247 27.10 -11.74 -13.16
N LYS A 248 26.82 -10.54 -13.71
CA LYS A 248 26.68 -9.30 -12.93
C LYS A 248 25.23 -8.83 -12.91
N HIS A 249 24.76 -8.43 -11.73
CA HIS A 249 23.46 -7.77 -11.59
C HIS A 249 23.66 -6.26 -11.79
N GLU A 250 23.64 -5.83 -13.05
CA GLU A 250 23.81 -4.42 -13.40
C GLU A 250 22.46 -3.68 -13.35
N VAL A 251 22.51 -2.43 -12.91
CA VAL A 251 21.37 -1.53 -12.78
C VAL A 251 21.73 -0.22 -13.46
N ASP A 252 20.97 0.15 -14.47
CA ASP A 252 21.23 1.34 -15.29
C ASP A 252 20.35 2.52 -14.88
N PHE A 253 20.90 3.72 -15.05
CA PHE A 253 20.27 5.00 -14.80
C PHE A 253 20.53 5.96 -15.96
N ALA A 254 19.48 6.65 -16.38
CA ALA A 254 19.54 7.68 -17.39
C ALA A 254 20.19 8.94 -16.81
N LYS A 255 21.02 9.63 -17.59
CA LYS A 255 21.47 10.98 -17.24
C LYS A 255 20.29 11.96 -17.25
N THR A 256 20.28 12.88 -16.31
CA THR A 256 19.34 14.01 -16.31
C THR A 256 19.95 15.24 -17.00
N GLY A 257 19.18 16.32 -17.12
CA GLY A 257 19.72 17.62 -17.54
C GLY A 257 20.69 18.27 -16.53
N ILE A 258 20.86 17.69 -15.33
CA ILE A 258 21.71 18.21 -14.27
C ILE A 258 22.98 17.36 -14.18
N PRO A 259 24.19 17.97 -14.13
CA PRO A 259 25.44 17.22 -14.01
C PRO A 259 25.48 16.33 -12.77
N ASN A 260 26.01 15.12 -12.92
CA ASN A 260 26.15 14.10 -11.86
C ASN A 260 24.83 13.66 -11.21
N VAL A 261 23.69 13.94 -11.84
CA VAL A 261 22.37 13.49 -11.39
C VAL A 261 21.82 12.50 -12.40
N TYR A 262 21.49 11.32 -11.90
CA TYR A 262 21.02 10.19 -12.67
C TYR A 262 19.71 9.69 -12.11
N GLU A 263 18.83 9.20 -12.99
CA GLU A 263 17.54 8.67 -12.55
C GLU A 263 17.13 7.43 -13.33
N ARG A 264 16.24 6.66 -12.73
CA ARG A 264 15.47 5.63 -13.43
C ARG A 264 14.06 5.57 -12.87
N THR A 265 13.15 5.10 -13.69
CA THR A 265 11.74 4.98 -13.33
C THR A 265 11.28 3.55 -13.52
N ILE A 266 10.71 2.97 -12.46
CA ILE A 266 10.10 1.64 -12.46
C ILE A 266 8.60 1.82 -12.29
N PHE A 267 7.82 1.28 -13.22
CA PHE A 267 6.37 1.34 -13.23
C PHE A 267 5.78 -0.02 -12.86
N ILE A 268 4.99 -0.04 -11.79
CA ILE A 268 4.39 -1.23 -11.20
C ILE A 268 2.87 -1.13 -11.35
N THR A 269 2.29 -2.08 -12.10
CA THR A 269 0.86 -2.06 -12.41
C THR A 269 0.32 -3.47 -12.66
N PRO A 270 -0.95 -3.77 -12.36
CA PRO A 270 -1.58 -5.03 -12.74
C PRO A 270 -1.60 -5.27 -14.27
N SER A 271 -1.63 -6.52 -14.68
CA SER A 271 -1.66 -6.91 -16.11
C SER A 271 -2.89 -6.46 -16.88
N PHE A 272 -4.03 -6.26 -16.21
CA PHE A 272 -5.24 -5.79 -16.87
C PHE A 272 -5.15 -4.31 -17.32
N VAL A 273 -4.15 -3.58 -16.84
CA VAL A 273 -3.95 -2.19 -17.19
C VAL A 273 -3.32 -2.08 -18.58
N THR A 274 -3.99 -1.37 -19.46
CA THR A 274 -3.39 -0.92 -20.73
C THR A 274 -2.33 0.13 -20.43
N LEU A 275 -1.08 -0.15 -20.81
CA LEU A 275 0.05 0.77 -20.60
C LEU A 275 -0.19 2.10 -21.33
N PRO A 276 -0.02 3.25 -20.67
CA PRO A 276 -0.17 4.54 -21.33
C PRO A 276 0.91 4.71 -22.40
N LYS A 277 0.54 5.29 -23.54
CA LYS A 277 1.50 5.61 -24.60
C LYS A 277 2.17 6.94 -24.25
N ILE A 278 3.44 6.87 -23.87
CA ILE A 278 4.26 8.04 -23.53
C ILE A 278 5.20 8.30 -24.69
N HIS A 279 5.23 9.55 -25.18
CA HIS A 279 6.16 9.93 -26.24
C HIS A 279 7.61 9.70 -25.77
N GLN A 280 8.47 9.19 -26.66
CA GLN A 280 9.90 8.96 -26.40
C GLN A 280 10.24 7.86 -25.39
N HIS A 281 9.24 7.07 -24.96
CA HIS A 281 9.42 6.04 -23.96
C HIS A 281 8.92 4.67 -24.42
N ARG A 282 9.61 3.63 -23.96
CA ARG A 282 9.21 2.22 -24.10
C ARG A 282 9.18 1.56 -22.73
N TYR A 283 8.48 0.44 -22.64
CA TYR A 283 8.36 -0.36 -21.42
C TYR A 283 9.13 -1.65 -21.58
N LEU A 284 10.10 -1.90 -20.70
CA LEU A 284 10.74 -3.20 -20.57
C LEU A 284 10.10 -3.95 -19.41
N LEU A 285 9.41 -5.04 -19.71
CA LEU A 285 8.89 -5.93 -18.66
C LEU A 285 10.07 -6.61 -17.96
N MET A 286 10.30 -6.26 -16.70
CA MET A 286 11.37 -6.82 -15.87
C MET A 286 10.96 -8.17 -15.28
N THR A 287 9.73 -8.21 -14.75
CA THR A 287 9.16 -9.42 -14.15
C THR A 287 7.65 -9.30 -14.04
N THR A 288 6.99 -10.44 -13.89
CA THR A 288 5.57 -10.57 -13.61
C THR A 288 5.41 -11.48 -12.38
N TYR A 289 4.66 -11.02 -11.39
CA TYR A 289 4.32 -11.81 -10.22
C TYR A 289 2.85 -12.23 -10.23
N THR A 290 2.60 -13.46 -9.78
CA THR A 290 1.28 -14.07 -9.75
C THR A 290 1.13 -14.89 -8.46
N PRO A 291 -0.07 -14.94 -7.84
CA PRO A 291 -1.27 -14.18 -8.19
C PRO A 291 -1.25 -12.74 -7.62
N HIS A 292 -1.91 -11.81 -8.31
CA HIS A 292 -2.23 -10.48 -7.79
C HIS A 292 -3.58 -10.00 -8.31
N ILE A 293 -4.50 -9.66 -7.40
CA ILE A 293 -5.74 -8.96 -7.73
C ILE A 293 -5.81 -7.69 -6.90
N SER A 294 -6.04 -6.55 -7.54
CA SER A 294 -6.50 -5.34 -6.85
C SER A 294 -8.03 -5.34 -6.78
N PHE A 295 -8.59 -5.32 -5.57
CA PHE A 295 -10.05 -5.35 -5.38
C PHE A 295 -10.74 -4.01 -5.65
N ASP A 296 -9.97 -2.91 -5.71
CA ASP A 296 -10.50 -1.58 -5.97
C ASP A 296 -10.91 -1.38 -7.44
N ASP A 297 -10.34 -2.18 -8.36
CA ASP A 297 -10.54 -2.11 -9.81
C ASP A 297 -10.88 -3.49 -10.42
N VAL A 298 -11.53 -4.36 -9.63
CA VAL A 298 -11.88 -5.72 -10.05
C VAL A 298 -12.85 -5.74 -11.23
N ASP A 299 -13.71 -4.74 -11.34
CA ASP A 299 -14.63 -4.53 -12.47
C ASP A 299 -13.87 -4.38 -13.79
N LYS A 300 -12.84 -3.52 -13.81
CA LYS A 300 -11.97 -3.31 -14.98
C LYS A 300 -11.15 -4.55 -15.32
N MET A 301 -10.68 -5.27 -14.30
CA MET A 301 -10.00 -6.55 -14.49
C MET A 301 -10.94 -7.58 -15.14
N MET A 302 -12.19 -7.67 -14.68
CA MET A 302 -13.19 -8.59 -15.24
C MET A 302 -13.59 -8.22 -16.67
N GLU A 303 -13.76 -6.93 -16.97
CA GLU A 303 -13.99 -6.44 -18.34
C GLU A 303 -12.85 -6.89 -19.26
N ARG A 304 -11.60 -6.66 -18.84
CA ARG A 304 -10.42 -7.06 -19.62
C ARG A 304 -10.29 -8.58 -19.77
N ALA A 305 -10.64 -9.33 -18.73
CA ALA A 305 -10.66 -10.79 -18.77
C ALA A 305 -11.68 -11.31 -19.79
N ALA A 306 -12.84 -10.66 -19.90
CA ALA A 306 -13.87 -10.99 -20.89
C ALA A 306 -13.42 -10.67 -22.32
N GLU A 307 -12.75 -9.53 -22.53
CA GLU A 307 -12.19 -9.14 -23.83
C GLU A 307 -11.09 -10.09 -24.32
N THR A 308 -10.22 -10.55 -23.42
CA THR A 308 -9.04 -11.37 -23.74
C THR A 308 -9.29 -12.87 -23.66
N ASN A 309 -10.44 -13.28 -23.11
CA ASN A 309 -10.78 -14.67 -22.79
C ASN A 309 -9.69 -15.39 -21.96
N SER A 310 -8.98 -14.65 -21.11
CA SER A 310 -7.91 -15.18 -20.24
C SER A 310 -7.93 -14.46 -18.88
N PRO A 311 -8.80 -14.86 -17.94
CA PRO A 311 -8.87 -14.26 -16.61
C PRO A 311 -7.59 -14.47 -15.81
N GLU A 312 -6.93 -15.63 -15.93
CA GLU A 312 -5.69 -15.93 -15.21
C GLU A 312 -4.54 -14.98 -15.59
N SER A 313 -4.48 -14.52 -16.84
CA SER A 313 -3.44 -13.57 -17.27
C SER A 313 -3.65 -12.16 -16.71
N GLN A 314 -4.87 -11.84 -16.26
CA GLN A 314 -5.21 -10.55 -15.65
C GLN A 314 -4.87 -10.48 -14.15
N MET A 315 -4.70 -11.64 -13.50
CA MET A 315 -4.41 -11.77 -12.08
C MET A 315 -2.90 -11.69 -11.76
N ASN A 316 -2.23 -10.72 -12.37
CA ASN A 316 -0.78 -10.61 -12.37
C ASN A 316 -0.36 -9.17 -12.07
N LEU A 317 0.79 -9.00 -11.41
CA LEU A 317 1.43 -7.72 -11.18
C LEU A 317 2.69 -7.63 -12.03
N ASN A 318 2.76 -6.63 -12.91
CA ASN A 318 3.91 -6.41 -13.76
C ASN A 318 4.79 -5.30 -13.21
N VAL A 319 6.10 -5.47 -13.36
CA VAL A 319 7.12 -4.49 -13.03
C VAL A 319 7.85 -4.13 -14.31
N PHE A 320 7.77 -2.87 -14.72
CA PHE A 320 8.37 -2.35 -15.94
C PHE A 320 9.49 -1.36 -15.64
N LEU A 321 10.61 -1.46 -16.36
CA LEU A 321 11.59 -0.40 -16.46
C LEU A 321 11.19 0.53 -17.61
N ILE A 322 11.20 1.84 -17.34
CA ILE A 322 10.96 2.85 -18.36
C ILE A 322 12.25 3.07 -19.16
N LEU A 323 12.17 2.76 -20.46
CA LEU A 323 13.27 2.92 -21.40
C LEU A 323 13.11 4.18 -22.24
N SER A 324 14.23 4.74 -22.69
CA SER A 324 14.27 5.71 -23.78
C SER A 324 13.90 5.04 -25.13
N GLU A 325 13.50 5.84 -26.11
CA GLU A 325 13.40 5.41 -27.51
C GLU A 325 14.75 5.01 -28.12
N LYS A 326 15.85 5.49 -27.56
CA LYS A 326 17.21 5.15 -28.03
C LYS A 326 17.66 3.82 -27.45
N ASP A 327 18.29 3.00 -28.29
CA ASP A 327 19.05 1.82 -27.89
C ASP A 327 20.56 2.14 -27.98
N ASP A 328 21.38 1.53 -27.12
CA ASP A 328 22.83 1.59 -27.25
C ASP A 328 23.22 0.63 -28.38
N VAL A 329 23.58 1.18 -29.55
CA VAL A 329 23.94 0.41 -30.76
C VAL A 329 25.35 -0.12 -30.69
#